data_AF-G4HEI7-F1
#
_entry.id   AF-G4HEI7-F1
#
_cell.length_a   1.000
_cell.length_b   1.000
_cell.length_c   1.000
_cell.angle_alpha   90.00
_cell.angle_beta   90.00
_cell.angle_gamma   90.00
#
_symmetry.space_group_name_H-M   'P 1'
#
loop_
_entity.id
_entity.type
_entity.pdbx_description
1 polymer ?
#
loop_
_entity_poly.entity_id
_entity_poly.type
_entity_poly.pdbx_seq_one_letter_code
_entity_poly.pdbx_strand_id
1 'polypeptide(L)' 'MVIVTDELWTKMQEFEKRFPDSCVPLEMIPGSETTEGLIDKIDRSLEAGEDLLPKEYGWKFDGSEIY' A
#
# COMPACT_ATOMS: atom_id res chain seq x y z
N MET A 1 1.81 7.14 12.17
CA MET A 1 3.11 6.63 11.70
C MET A 1 3.02 5.13 11.52
N VAL A 2 3.35 4.66 10.33
CA VAL A 2 3.39 3.23 10.00
C VAL A 2 4.69 2.63 10.56
N ILE A 3 4.54 1.53 11.28
CA ILE A 3 5.63 0.69 11.76
C ILE A 3 5.56 -0.62 10.97
N VAL A 4 6.69 -1.03 10.39
CA VAL A 4 6.81 -2.30 9.67
C VAL A 4 6.82 -3.45 10.68
N THR A 5 5.68 -4.10 10.84
CA THR A 5 5.49 -5.33 11.62
C THR A 5 5.56 -6.56 10.71
N ASP A 6 5.74 -7.75 11.28
CA ASP A 6 5.69 -9.00 10.51
C ASP A 6 4.35 -9.20 9.77
N GLU A 7 3.25 -8.72 10.39
CA GLU A 7 1.92 -8.75 9.80
C GLU A 7 1.83 -7.85 8.57
N LEU A 8 2.23 -6.58 8.70
CA LEU A 8 2.24 -5.64 7.58
C LEU A 8 3.14 -6.15 6.45
N TRP A 9 4.31 -6.68 6.79
CA TRP A 9 5.23 -7.26 5.81
C TRP A 9 4.58 -8.41 5.03
N THR A 10 3.91 -9.32 5.73
CA THR A 10 3.19 -10.44 5.11
C THR A 10 2.11 -9.94 4.15
N LYS A 11 1.32 -8.95 4.57
CA LYS A 11 0.27 -8.34 3.75
C LYS A 11 0.82 -7.64 2.50
N MET A 12 1.92 -6.91 2.63
CA MET A 12 2.62 -6.30 1.50
C MET A 12 3.11 -7.34 0.50
N GLN A 13 3.66 -8.47 0.95
CA GLN A 13 4.07 -9.55 0.06
C GLN A 13 2.90 -10.19 -0.68
N GLU A 14 1.77 -10.40 -0.01
CA GLU A 14 0.54 -10.89 -0.65
C GLU A 14 0.03 -9.91 -1.71
N PHE A 15 0.08 -8.61 -1.39
CA PHE A 15 -0.29 -7.53 -2.29
C PHE A 15 0.59 -7.51 -3.55
N GLU A 16 1.92 -7.47 -3.41
CA GLU A 16 2.85 -7.46 -4.55
C GLU A 16 2.73 -8.73 -5.41
N LYS A 17 2.48 -9.87 -4.78
CA LYS A 17 2.21 -11.12 -5.51
C LYS A 17 0.92 -11.04 -6.33
N ARG A 18 -0.09 -10.34 -5.83
CA ARG A 18 -1.40 -10.17 -6.49
C ARG A 18 -1.37 -9.08 -7.57
N PHE A 19 -0.54 -8.06 -7.36
CA PHE A 19 -0.39 -6.88 -8.19
C PHE A 19 1.10 -6.68 -8.52
N PRO A 20 1.68 -7.46 -9.45
CA PRO A 20 3.12 -7.41 -9.74
C PRO A 20 3.59 -6.09 -10.36
N ASP A 21 2.67 -5.29 -10.92
CA ASP A 21 2.92 -3.96 -11.47
C ASP A 21 2.74 -2.84 -10.43
N SER A 22 2.35 -3.19 -9.19
CA SER A 22 2.16 -2.26 -8.07
C SER A 22 3.07 -2.64 -6.90
N CYS A 23 3.40 -1.66 -6.06
CA CYS A 23 4.01 -1.90 -4.76
C CYS A 23 3.38 -1.01 -3.70
N VAL A 24 3.74 -1.22 -2.43
CA VAL A 24 3.29 -0.38 -1.33
C VAL A 24 4.43 0.58 -0.95
N PRO A 25 4.51 1.79 -1.54
CA PRO A 25 5.57 2.74 -1.25
C PRO A 25 5.34 3.39 0.11
N LEU A 26 5.94 2.79 1.15
CA LEU A 26 5.84 3.28 2.54
C LEU A 26 6.26 4.74 2.70
N GLU A 27 7.16 5.24 1.85
CA GLU A 27 7.63 6.63 1.85
C GLU A 27 6.56 7.63 1.40
N MET A 28 5.60 7.19 0.59
CA MET A 28 4.50 8.02 0.11
C MET A 28 3.27 7.94 1.01
N ILE A 29 3.29 7.05 2.02
CA ILE A 29 2.20 6.91 2.98
C ILE A 29 2.19 8.14 3.90
N PRO A 30 1.03 8.81 4.07
CA PRO A 30 0.92 9.96 4.96
C PRO A 30 1.39 9.63 6.38
N GLY A 31 2.13 10.52 7.03
CA GLY A 31 2.60 10.30 8.41
C GLY A 31 1.46 10.12 9.44
N SER A 32 0.26 10.59 9.10
CA SER A 32 -0.98 10.38 9.86
C SER A 32 -1.53 8.95 9.77
N GLU A 33 -1.06 8.15 8.80
CA GLU A 33 -1.51 6.78 8.61
C GLU A 33 -0.98 5.87 9.72
N THR A 34 -1.76 4.84 10.04
CA THR A 34 -1.45 3.84 11.05
C THR A 34 -1.13 2.50 10.37
N THR A 35 -0.35 1.64 11.04
CA THR A 35 -0.08 0.29 10.54
C THR A 35 -1.37 -0.48 10.27
N GLU A 36 -2.33 -0.44 11.20
CA GLU A 36 -3.65 -1.09 11.05
C GLU A 36 -4.43 -0.50 9.87
N GLY A 37 -4.42 0.83 9.72
CA GLY A 37 -5.09 1.51 8.61
C GLY A 37 -4.48 1.21 7.24
N LEU A 38 -3.18 0.94 7.16
CA LEU A 38 -2.52 0.48 5.94
C LEU A 38 -2.87 -0.98 5.63
N ILE A 39 -2.84 -1.86 6.64
CA ILE A 39 -3.23 -3.28 6.48
C ILE A 39 -4.66 -3.39 5.95
N ASP A 40 -5.60 -2.65 6.56
CA ASP A 40 -7.01 -2.66 6.14
C ASP A 40 -7.19 -2.22 4.67
N LYS A 41 -6.43 -1.22 4.20
CA LYS A 41 -6.48 -0.80 2.78
C LYS A 41 -5.84 -1.82 1.84
N ILE A 42 -4.77 -2.48 2.26
CA ILE A 42 -4.16 -3.59 1.51
C ILE A 42 -5.17 -4.73 1.37
N ASP A 43 -5.84 -5.11 2.46
CA ASP A 43 -6.85 -6.16 2.46
C ASP A 43 -8.02 -5.83 1.53
N ARG A 44 -8.55 -4.60 1.60
CA ARG A 44 -9.60 -4.15 0.66
C ARG A 44 -9.15 -4.21 -0.80
N SER A 45 -7.88 -3.90 -1.08
CA SER A 45 -7.33 -4.00 -2.43
C SER A 45 -7.27 -5.47 -2.90
N LEU A 46 -6.80 -6.37 -2.02
CA LEU A 46 -6.77 -7.81 -2.28
C LEU A 46 -8.18 -8.38 -2.51
N GLU A 47 -9.16 -7.99 -1.70
CA GLU A 47 -10.56 -8.40 -1.81
C GLU A 47 -11.24 -7.86 -3.09
N ALA A 48 -10.99 -6.59 -3.43
CA ALA A 48 -11.48 -5.99 -4.66
C ALA A 48 -10.79 -6.57 -5.91
N GLY A 49 -9.59 -7.12 -5.76
CA GLY A 49 -8.77 -7.63 -6.86
C GLY A 49 -8.19 -6.51 -7.74
N GLU A 50 -8.10 -5.29 -7.22
CA GLU A 50 -7.53 -4.09 -7.85
C GLU A 50 -6.68 -3.32 -6.83
N ASP A 51 -5.61 -2.65 -7.27
CA ASP A 51 -4.82 -1.76 -6.41
C ASP A 51 -5.60 -0.46 -6.13
N LEU A 52 -6.12 -0.35 -4.90
CA LEU A 52 -6.87 0.83 -4.44
C LEU A 52 -5.98 1.87 -3.75
N LEU A 53 -4.72 1.54 -3.43
CA LEU A 53 -3.84 2.43 -2.67
C LEU A 53 -3.63 3.80 -3.37
N PRO A 54 -3.44 3.88 -4.70
CA PRO A 54 -3.41 5.15 -5.41
C PRO A 54 -4.64 6.03 -5.21
N LYS A 55 -5.82 5.40 -5.18
CA LYS A 55 -7.07 6.13 -5.00
C LYS A 55 -7.26 6.56 -3.55
N GLU A 56 -6.94 5.69 -2.60
CA GLU A 56 -7.08 5.96 -1.16
C GLU A 56 -6.10 7.03 -0.67
N TYR A 57 -4.86 7.02 -1.17
CA TYR A 57 -3.83 7.98 -0.79
C TYR A 57 -3.71 9.17 -1.76
N GLY A 58 -4.44 9.14 -2.88
CA GLY A 58 -4.38 10.18 -3.90
C GLY A 58 -3.02 10.28 -4.59
N TRP A 59 -2.21 9.22 -4.56
CA TRP A 59 -0.93 9.19 -5.25
C TRP A 59 -1.08 8.66 -6.68
N LYS A 60 -0.12 8.99 -7.54
CA LYS A 60 -0.01 8.37 -8.87
C LYS A 60 1.24 7.53 -8.91
N PHE A 61 1.08 6.22 -9.07
CA PHE A 61 2.17 5.33 -9.41
C PHE A 61 2.34 5.39 -10.94
N ASP A 62 2.74 6.54 -11.48
CA ASP A 62 2.98 6.71 -12.92
C ASP A 62 4.46 6.48 -13.28
N GLY A 63 5.27 6.01 -12.33
CA GLY A 63 6.71 5.85 -12.49
C GLY A 63 7.47 7.18 -12.62
N SER A 64 6.82 8.34 -12.44
CA SER A 64 7.52 9.61 -12.36
C SER A 64 7.97 9.88 -10.94
N GLU A 65 9.30 9.96 -10.79
CA GLU A 65 9.97 10.39 -9.57
C GLU A 65 9.40 11.75 -9.14
N ILE A 66 8.82 11.81 -7.94
CA ILE A 66 8.47 13.06 -7.29
C ILE A 66 9.79 13.67 -6.80
N TYR A 67 10.35 14.60 -7.59
CA TYR A 67 11.51 15.44 -7.24
C TYR A 67 11.20 16.41 -6.09
#